data_AF-A0A418YE69-F1
#
_entry.id   AF-A0A418YE69-F1
#
_cell.length_a   1.000
_cell.length_b   1.000
_cell.length_c   1.000
_cell.angle_alpha   90.00
_cell.angle_beta   90.00
_cell.angle_gamma   90.00
#
_symmetry.space_group_name_H-M   'P 1'
#
loop_
_entity.id
_entity.type
_entity.pdbx_description
1 polymer ?
#
loop_
_entity_poly.entity_id
_entity_poly.type
_entity_poly.pdbx_seq_one_letter_code
_entity_poly.pdbx_strand_id
1 'polypeptide(L)'
;MGRGSVALPISWLDSVTILYPNGNLSAPANTSTWVKNKEFEYDLYLNGKWSFDGKIITTGIEHIEVVAKNAALESDLATIRHRLNQPEMLHHQDESLVLNDALLTTKDKEGEITSCRRVLSAARLRDAS
;
A
#
# COMPACT_ATOMS: atom_id res chain seq x y z
N MET A 1 9.47 21.02 25.79
CA MET A 1 8.55 21.56 24.75
C MET A 1 8.29 20.46 23.73
N GLY A 2 7.16 19.76 23.84
CA GLY A 2 6.82 18.65 22.96
C GLY A 2 6.24 19.14 21.63
N ARG A 3 6.98 18.92 20.53
CA ARG A 3 6.40 18.95 19.17
C ARG A 3 5.90 17.54 18.88
N GLY A 4 4.72 17.22 19.39
CA GLY A 4 4.07 15.94 19.20
C GLY A 4 3.09 15.98 18.03
N SER A 5 3.28 15.05 17.10
CA SER A 5 2.28 14.47 16.20
C SER A 5 1.66 15.34 15.11
N VAL A 6 2.14 15.15 13.87
CA VAL A 6 1.23 14.73 12.81
C VAL A 6 1.77 13.40 12.27
N ALA A 7 1.54 12.35 13.05
CA ALA A 7 1.72 10.98 12.62
C ALA A 7 0.81 10.73 11.42
N LEU A 8 1.29 10.03 10.39
CA LEU A 8 0.42 9.39 9.42
C LEU A 8 0.28 7.92 9.84
N PRO A 9 -0.67 7.58 10.73
CA PRO A 9 -1.10 6.20 10.83
C PRO A 9 -1.88 5.87 9.56
N ILE A 10 -1.42 4.82 8.88
CA ILE A 10 -2.14 4.11 7.82
C ILE A 10 -3.58 3.86 8.29
N SER A 11 -4.57 4.14 7.45
CA SER A 11 -5.93 3.72 7.76
C SER A 11 -5.98 2.19 7.68
N TRP A 12 -6.32 1.55 8.81
CA TRP A 12 -6.48 0.10 8.96
C TRP A 12 -7.72 -0.46 8.24
N LEU A 13 -8.41 0.36 7.44
CA LEU A 13 -9.68 0.01 6.83
C LEU A 13 -9.45 -0.16 5.32
N ASP A 14 -9.25 -1.40 4.90
CA ASP A 14 -9.40 -1.86 3.51
C ASP A 14 -8.29 -1.48 2.51
N SER A 15 -7.02 -1.64 2.88
CA SER A 15 -5.94 -1.71 1.89
C SER A 15 -5.75 -3.14 1.39
N VAL A 16 -5.67 -3.31 0.06
CA VAL A 16 -5.36 -4.61 -0.56
C VAL A 16 -4.14 -4.45 -1.44
N THR A 17 -3.03 -5.06 -1.06
CA THR A 17 -1.84 -5.13 -1.90
C THR A 17 -1.91 -6.35 -2.81
N ILE A 18 -1.89 -6.13 -4.12
CA ILE A 18 -1.95 -7.19 -5.15
C ILE A 18 -0.60 -7.27 -5.86
N LEU A 19 0.07 -8.40 -5.67
CA LEU A 19 1.30 -8.78 -6.38
C LEU A 19 0.96 -9.68 -7.57
N TYR A 20 1.04 -9.14 -8.78
CA TYR A 20 0.73 -9.90 -10.00
C TYR A 20 1.93 -10.74 -10.45
N PRO A 21 1.74 -11.96 -10.98
CA PRO A 21 2.84 -12.82 -11.44
C PRO A 21 3.72 -12.22 -12.54
N ASN A 22 3.24 -11.19 -13.24
CA ASN A 22 4.02 -10.47 -14.26
C ASN A 22 4.93 -9.37 -13.68
N GLY A 23 5.08 -9.30 -12.36
CA GLY A 23 5.89 -8.30 -11.68
C GLY A 23 5.19 -6.95 -11.49
N ASN A 24 3.90 -6.82 -11.82
CA ASN A 24 3.14 -5.61 -11.51
C ASN A 24 2.63 -5.64 -10.07
N LEU A 25 2.56 -4.46 -9.45
CA LEU A 25 1.98 -4.20 -8.14
C LEU A 25 0.82 -3.23 -8.29
N SER A 26 -0.29 -3.49 -7.59
CA SER A 26 -1.37 -2.51 -7.39
C SER A 26 -1.86 -2.55 -5.95
N ALA A 27 -2.11 -1.40 -5.34
CA ALA A 27 -2.64 -1.31 -3.99
C ALA A 27 -3.64 -0.16 -3.88
N PRO A 28 -4.95 -0.43 -4.05
CA PRO A 28 -6.00 0.50 -3.66
C PRO A 28 -6.20 0.47 -2.14
N ALA A 29 -6.48 1.64 -1.56
CA ALA A 29 -6.87 1.77 -0.17
C ALA A 29 -7.88 2.91 0.02
N ASN A 30 -8.94 2.64 0.78
CA ASN A 30 -9.79 3.69 1.33
C ASN A 30 -9.09 4.24 2.58
N THR A 31 -8.89 5.54 2.67
CA THR A 31 -8.13 6.12 3.78
C THR A 31 -8.90 7.24 4.46
N SER A 32 -8.96 7.20 5.80
CA SER A 32 -9.26 8.37 6.65
C SER A 32 -8.04 8.71 7.50
N THR A 33 -7.67 9.99 7.57
CA THR A 33 -6.57 10.50 8.39
C THR A 33 -6.89 11.88 8.97
N TRP A 34 -6.10 12.36 9.91
CA TRP A 34 -6.26 13.67 10.53
C TRP A 34 -5.09 14.60 10.22
N VAL A 35 -5.34 15.75 9.62
CA VAL A 35 -4.33 16.79 9.39
C VAL A 35 -4.80 18.10 10.04
N LYS A 36 -4.01 18.66 10.96
CA LYS A 36 -4.33 19.93 11.65
C LYS A 36 -5.76 19.94 12.25
N ASN A 37 -6.16 18.86 12.93
CA ASN A 37 -7.48 18.68 13.57
C ASN A 37 -8.69 18.68 12.60
N LYS A 38 -8.46 18.38 11.32
CA LYS A 38 -9.53 18.08 10.36
C LYS A 38 -9.40 16.62 9.91
N GLU A 39 -10.51 15.94 9.73
CA GLU A 39 -10.56 14.61 9.14
C GLU A 39 -10.49 14.71 7.61
N PHE A 40 -9.73 13.82 7.00
CA PHE A 40 -9.49 13.73 5.57
C PHE A 40 -9.79 12.33 5.10
N GLU A 41 -10.78 12.22 4.23
CA GLU A 41 -11.11 10.98 3.54
C GLU A 41 -10.65 11.06 2.09
N TYR A 42 -9.90 10.05 1.67
CA TYR A 42 -9.41 9.93 0.31
C TYR A 42 -9.27 8.48 -0.12
N ASP A 43 -9.38 8.26 -1.43
CA ASP A 43 -8.94 7.02 -2.06
C ASP A 43 -7.49 7.16 -2.48
N LEU A 44 -6.70 6.14 -2.16
CA LEU A 44 -5.31 6.01 -2.52
C LEU A 44 -5.18 4.89 -3.55
N TYR A 45 -4.59 5.19 -4.70
CA TYR A 45 -4.23 4.18 -5.69
C TYR A 45 -2.72 4.20 -5.90
N LEU A 46 -2.09 3.05 -5.63
CA LEU A 46 -0.67 2.85 -5.85
C LEU A 46 -0.49 1.83 -6.96
N ASN A 47 0.39 2.12 -7.92
CA ASN A 47 0.82 1.16 -8.93
C ASN A 47 2.34 1.16 -9.03
N GLY A 48 2.89 0.00 -9.39
CA GLY A 48 4.32 -0.11 -9.61
C GLY A 48 4.75 -1.53 -9.95
N LYS A 49 5.93 -1.89 -9.48
CA LYS A 49 6.58 -3.16 -9.76
C LYS A 49 6.97 -3.90 -8.49
N TRP A 50 7.09 -5.20 -8.61
CA TRP A 50 7.72 -6.03 -7.60
C TRP A 50 8.58 -7.12 -8.23
N SER A 51 9.54 -7.59 -7.46
CA SER A 51 10.40 -8.73 -7.80
C SER A 51 10.67 -9.57 -6.57
N PHE A 52 11.08 -10.82 -6.80
CA PHE A 52 11.49 -11.75 -5.76
C PHE A 52 12.78 -12.42 -6.19
N ASP A 53 13.81 -12.34 -5.35
CA ASP A 53 15.15 -12.89 -5.63
C ASP A 53 15.38 -14.30 -5.04
N GLY A 54 14.33 -14.90 -4.47
CA GLY A 54 14.40 -16.18 -3.76
C GLY A 54 14.35 -16.03 -2.23
N LYS A 55 14.60 -14.83 -1.69
CA LYS A 55 14.47 -14.55 -0.26
C LYS A 55 13.84 -13.19 0.04
N ILE A 56 14.17 -12.18 -0.75
CA ILE A 56 13.71 -10.81 -0.57
C ILE A 56 12.68 -10.47 -1.63
N ILE A 57 11.55 -9.93 -1.18
CA ILE A 57 10.58 -9.27 -2.03
C ILE A 57 10.96 -7.79 -2.07
N THR A 58 11.17 -7.26 -3.27
CA THR A 58 11.40 -5.83 -3.49
C THR A 58 10.18 -5.26 -4.20
N THR A 59 9.59 -4.20 -3.65
CA THR A 59 8.52 -3.43 -4.30
C THR A 59 9.01 -2.02 -4.62
N GLY A 60 8.61 -1.52 -5.78
CA GLY A 60 8.84 -0.15 -6.24
C GLY A 60 7.53 0.47 -6.68
N ILE A 61 7.08 1.53 -6.01
CA ILE A 61 5.91 2.32 -6.40
C ILE A 61 6.35 3.31 -7.48
N GLU A 62 5.69 3.26 -8.63
CA GLU A 62 5.97 4.13 -9.78
C GLU A 62 4.94 5.25 -9.91
N HIS A 63 3.73 5.01 -9.40
CA HIS A 63 2.62 5.95 -9.50
C HIS A 63 1.78 5.96 -8.21
N ILE A 64 1.45 7.16 -7.76
CA ILE A 64 0.58 7.42 -6.62
C ILE A 64 -0.51 8.40 -7.06
N GLU A 65 -1.75 7.97 -6.95
CA GLU A 65 -2.92 8.80 -7.14
C GLU A 65 -3.68 8.94 -5.82
N VAL A 66 -4.06 10.18 -5.50
CA VAL A 66 -4.83 10.51 -4.30
C VAL A 66 -6.07 11.28 -4.74
N VAL A 67 -7.24 10.71 -4.49
CA VAL A 67 -8.55 11.26 -4.85
C VAL A 67 -9.28 11.62 -3.58
N ALA A 68 -9.48 12.91 -3.32
CA ALA A 68 -10.26 13.35 -2.16
C ALA A 68 -11.74 12.98 -2.34
N LYS A 69 -12.37 12.51 -1.25
CA LYS A 69 -13.81 12.25 -1.25
C LYS A 69 -14.64 13.52 -1.02
N ASN A 70 -14.03 14.56 -0.44
CA ASN A 70 -14.71 15.79 -0.07
C ASN A 70 -14.04 17.01 -0.75
N ALA A 71 -14.83 17.85 -1.42
CA ALA A 71 -14.36 19.00 -2.22
C ALA A 71 -13.60 20.08 -1.42
N ALA A 72 -13.74 20.10 -0.08
CA ALA A 72 -13.08 21.07 0.81
C ALA A 72 -11.57 20.80 1.02
N LEU A 73 -10.99 19.80 0.36
CA LEU A 73 -9.70 19.21 0.74
C LEU A 73 -8.57 19.34 -0.31
N GLU A 74 -8.80 19.96 -1.47
CA GLU A 74 -7.80 20.08 -2.54
C GLU A 74 -6.51 20.80 -2.11
N SER A 75 -6.59 21.82 -1.24
CA SER A 75 -5.39 22.54 -0.77
C SER A 75 -4.50 21.72 0.18
N ASP A 76 -5.07 20.73 0.86
CA ASP A 76 -4.35 19.87 1.82
C ASP A 76 -3.90 18.54 1.18
N LEU A 77 -4.50 18.13 0.04
CA LEU A 77 -4.04 16.99 -0.78
C LEU A 77 -2.58 17.14 -1.21
N ALA A 78 -2.10 18.36 -1.45
CA ALA A 78 -0.70 18.61 -1.80
C ALA A 78 0.26 18.11 -0.71
N THR A 79 -0.10 18.26 0.57
CA THR A 79 0.71 17.78 1.69
C THR A 79 0.72 16.26 1.76
N ILE A 80 -0.43 15.62 1.53
CA ILE A 80 -0.56 14.16 1.49
C ILE A 80 0.25 13.58 0.34
N ARG A 81 0.08 14.10 -0.88
CA ARG A 81 0.85 13.70 -2.06
C ARG A 81 2.35 13.88 -1.86
N HIS A 82 2.76 15.00 -1.26
CA HIS A 82 4.18 15.24 -0.98
C HIS A 82 4.78 14.23 0.01
N ARG A 83 4.03 13.84 1.05
CA ARG A 83 4.49 12.82 2.01
C ARG A 83 4.51 11.41 1.42
N LEU A 84 3.54 11.07 0.57
CA LEU A 84 3.48 9.75 -0.06
C LEU A 84 4.57 9.57 -1.14
N ASN A 85 4.99 10.64 -1.80
CA ASN A 85 6.05 10.62 -2.82
C ASN A 85 7.48 10.68 -2.22
N GLN A 86 7.66 10.41 -0.93
CA GLN A 86 9.01 10.33 -0.35
C GLN A 86 9.71 9.04 -0.77
N PRO A 87 11.02 9.06 -1.09
CA PRO A 87 11.73 7.88 -1.62
C PRO A 87 11.63 6.62 -0.76
N GLU A 88 11.61 6.80 0.55
CA GLU A 88 11.45 5.74 1.55
C GLU A 88 10.09 5.03 1.52
N MET A 89 9.06 5.69 1.01
CA MET A 89 7.74 5.10 0.79
C MET A 89 7.65 4.39 -0.57
N LEU A 90 8.47 4.82 -1.54
CA LEU A 90 8.43 4.31 -2.91
C LEU A 90 9.16 2.99 -3.08
N HIS A 91 10.14 2.70 -2.22
CA HIS A 91 10.93 1.48 -2.30
C HIS A 91 10.88 0.74 -0.98
N HIS A 92 10.47 -0.54 -1.04
CA HIS A 92 10.34 -1.38 0.13
C HIS A 92 10.94 -2.77 -0.12
N GLN A 93 11.52 -3.35 0.93
CA GLN A 93 12.15 -4.66 0.90
C GLN A 93 11.72 -5.47 2.11
N ASP A 94 11.24 -6.67 1.83
CA ASP A 94 10.66 -7.60 2.79
C ASP A 94 11.33 -8.96 2.70
N GLU A 95 11.67 -9.57 3.84
CA GLU A 95 12.12 -10.95 3.91
C GLU A 95 10.92 -11.90 3.78
N SER A 96 10.93 -12.78 2.77
CA SER A 96 9.94 -13.85 2.66
C SER A 96 10.22 -14.94 3.69
N LEU A 97 9.30 -15.12 4.64
CA LEU A 97 9.32 -16.20 5.61
C LEU A 97 8.64 -17.47 5.08
N VAL A 98 7.55 -17.29 4.31
CA VAL A 98 6.80 -18.38 3.67
C VAL A 98 6.35 -17.91 2.29
N LEU A 99 6.61 -18.69 1.25
CA LEU A 99 6.04 -18.49 -0.07
C LEU A 99 5.61 -19.84 -0.66
N ASN A 100 4.31 -20.00 -0.88
CA ASN A 100 3.73 -21.16 -1.56
C ASN A 100 2.52 -20.74 -2.42
N ASP A 101 1.84 -21.72 -3.02
CA ASP A 101 0.73 -21.47 -3.93
C ASP A 101 -0.47 -20.72 -3.33
N ALA A 102 -0.60 -20.67 -2.00
CA ALA A 102 -1.75 -20.09 -1.31
C ALA A 102 -1.39 -18.90 -0.39
N LEU A 103 -0.15 -18.84 0.09
CA LEU A 103 0.26 -17.93 1.15
C LEU A 103 1.64 -17.35 0.88
N LEU A 104 1.75 -16.04 1.07
CA LEU A 104 2.99 -15.30 1.25
C LEU A 104 3.00 -14.74 2.67
N THR A 105 4.08 -14.95 3.41
CA THR A 105 4.33 -14.28 4.70
C THR A 105 5.67 -13.56 4.61
N THR A 106 5.67 -12.27 4.89
CA THR A 106 6.85 -11.41 4.88
C THR A 106 7.19 -10.88 6.26
N LYS A 107 8.44 -10.43 6.41
CA LYS A 107 8.93 -9.68 7.56
C LYS A 107 9.69 -8.45 7.09
N ASP A 108 9.31 -7.29 7.59
CA ASP A 108 10.01 -6.05 7.26
C ASP A 108 11.30 -5.86 8.11
N LYS A 109 12.01 -4.76 7.88
CA LYS A 109 13.26 -4.43 8.58
C LYS A 109 13.03 -4.07 10.06
N GLU A 110 11.84 -3.63 10.43
CA GLU A 110 11.40 -3.37 11.81
C GLU A 110 11.01 -4.66 12.55
N GLY A 111 10.77 -5.74 11.82
CA GLY A 111 10.40 -7.05 12.29
C GLY A 111 8.91 -7.33 12.35
N GLU A 112 8.07 -6.46 11.78
CA GLU A 112 6.64 -6.72 11.62
C GLU A 112 6.40 -7.82 10.60
N ILE A 113 5.43 -8.70 10.87
CA ILE A 113 5.11 -9.85 10.04
C ILE A 113 3.76 -9.63 9.36
N THR A 114 3.74 -9.72 8.04
CA THR A 114 2.53 -9.58 7.21
C THR A 114 2.24 -10.86 6.45
N SER A 115 0.96 -11.22 6.32
CA SER A 115 0.53 -12.39 5.56
C SER A 115 -0.46 -12.02 4.45
N CYS A 116 -0.11 -12.38 3.22
CA CYS A 116 -0.91 -12.21 2.02
C CYS A 116 -1.41 -13.58 1.53
N ARG A 117 -2.73 -13.71 1.36
CA ARG A 117 -3.32 -14.94 0.77
C ARG A 117 -3.56 -14.75 -0.71
N ARG A 118 -3.28 -15.79 -1.49
CA ARG A 118 -3.63 -15.80 -2.92
C ARG A 118 -5.15 -15.81 -3.06
N VAL A 119 -5.67 -14.80 -3.74
CA VAL A 119 -7.07 -14.76 -4.17
C VAL A 119 -7.10 -15.00 -5.67
N LEU A 120 -7.93 -15.94 -6.12
CA LEU A 120 -8.17 -16.14 -7.55
C LEU A 120 -9.16 -15.08 -8.02
N SER A 121 -8.80 -14.35 -9.07
CA SER A 121 -9.73 -13.43 -9.73
C SER A 121 -10.97 -14.19 -10.21
N ALA A 122 -12.16 -13.63 -9.97
CA ALA A 122 -13.43 -14.18 -10.42
C ALA A 122 -13.48 -14.41 -11.95
N ALA A 123 -12.75 -13.61 -12.73
CA ALA A 123 -12.63 -13.81 -14.18
C ALA A 123 -12.00 -15.17 -14.52
N ARG A 124 -11.03 -15.65 -13.72
CA ARG A 124 -10.41 -16.98 -13.90
C ARG A 124 -11.28 -18.12 -13.41
N LEU A 125 -12.25 -17.86 -12.52
CA LEU A 125 -13.22 -18.87 -12.09
C LEU A 125 -14.25 -19.15 -13.19
N ARG A 126 -14.66 -18.12 -13.94
CA ARG A 126 -15.60 -18.26 -15.07
C ARG A 126 -15.06 -19.14 -16.20
N ASP A 127 -13.76 -19.06 -16.48
CA ASP A 127 -13.15 -19.81 -17.59
C ASP A 127 -12.71 -21.23 -17.15
N ALA A 128 -12.85 -21.56 -15.86
CA ALA A 128 -12.54 -22.86 -15.28
C ALA A 128 -13.79 -23.72 -14.97
N SER A 129 -14.98 -23.20 -15.26
CA SER A 129 -16.29 -23.87 -15.11
C SER A 129 -16.86 -24.32 -16.43
#